data_AF-A0A3D0FSZ1-F1
#
_entry.id   AF-A0A3D0FSZ1-F1
#
_cell.length_a   1.000
_cell.length_b   1.000
_cell.length_c   1.000
_cell.angle_alpha   90.00
_cell.angle_beta   90.00
_cell.angle_gamma   90.00
#
_symmetry.space_group_name_H-M   'P 1'
#
loop_
_entity.id
_entity.type
_entity.pdbx_description
1 polymer ?
#
loop_
_entity_poly.entity_id
_entity_poly.type
_entity_poly.pdbx_seq_one_letter_code
_entity_poly.pdbx_strand_id
1 'polypeptide(L)'
;MVIGLVSCETNEIKYETTPIDQSRFAQVRLVYDLPLVTSSSSNVAWLVYNGDTVSRVSTPLGSIFPNSAAKYHVLPIGTSSVKLLKVTTRDVTYDGTFNLEAGRWSAFVYNTSEPPIMVQEPEVYQTGDPWADTVCYIRFVNLFHKADGTPMGKLYLKGKRTINNVVTYIDIASANYGEASDYVPYKLYRQGIKVWSGTESSLVFTVFDENGTQLQYYKTATTKGPYEATGMSMAKGVNYILHFNGKDGTYATQAYRMSQFQVN
;
A
#
# COMPACT_ATOMS: atom_id res chain seq x y z
N MET A 1 -8.60 60.70 -17.00
CA MET A 1 -7.91 59.41 -17.15
C MET A 1 -8.54 58.45 -16.16
N VAL A 2 -9.45 57.61 -16.62
CA VAL A 2 -10.12 56.60 -15.79
C VAL A 2 -9.27 55.34 -15.84
N ILE A 3 -8.67 54.96 -14.71
CA ILE A 3 -7.98 53.69 -14.57
C ILE A 3 -9.06 52.66 -14.22
N GLY A 4 -9.46 51.85 -15.20
CA GLY A 4 -10.34 50.72 -15.00
C GLY A 4 -9.57 49.57 -14.35
N LEU A 5 -9.86 49.29 -13.08
CA LEU A 5 -9.47 48.04 -12.43
C LEU A 5 -10.31 46.91 -13.03
N VAL A 6 -9.71 46.13 -13.92
CA VAL A 6 -10.29 44.85 -14.34
C VAL A 6 -10.08 43.88 -13.18
N SER A 7 -11.13 43.68 -12.38
CA SER A 7 -11.22 42.58 -11.44
C SER A 7 -11.25 41.29 -12.24
N CYS A 8 -10.18 40.50 -12.18
CA CYS A 8 -10.17 39.13 -12.68
C CYS A 8 -10.96 38.30 -11.68
N GLU A 9 -12.28 38.18 -11.86
CA GLU A 9 -13.08 37.28 -11.03
C GLU A 9 -12.64 35.84 -11.32
N THR A 10 -11.93 35.25 -10.38
CA THR A 10 -11.62 33.83 -10.39
C THR A 10 -12.95 33.09 -10.35
N ASN A 11 -13.30 32.40 -11.45
CA ASN A 11 -14.41 31.46 -11.45
C ASN A 11 -14.03 30.26 -10.54
N GLU A 12 -14.24 30.42 -9.23
CA GLU A 12 -14.14 29.32 -8.28
C GLU A 12 -15.35 28.42 -8.47
N ILE A 13 -15.16 27.31 -9.18
CA ILE A 13 -16.12 26.21 -9.21
C ILE A 13 -16.10 25.58 -7.82
N LYS A 14 -17.08 25.94 -6.98
CA LYS A 14 -17.30 25.30 -5.69
C LYS A 14 -18.18 24.08 -5.92
N TYR A 15 -17.61 22.91 -5.67
CA TYR A 15 -18.40 21.68 -5.60
C TYR A 15 -19.06 21.62 -4.24
N GLU A 16 -20.40 21.50 -4.23
CA GLU A 16 -21.16 21.22 -3.01
C GLU A 16 -20.66 19.90 -2.41
N THR A 17 -19.83 20.01 -1.39
CA THR A 17 -19.30 18.88 -0.63
C THR A 17 -19.59 19.17 0.84
N THR A 18 -20.04 18.15 1.57
CA THR A 18 -20.11 18.25 3.04
C THR A 18 -18.73 17.88 3.57
N PRO A 19 -18.00 18.80 4.22
CA PRO A 19 -16.74 18.46 4.87
C PRO A 19 -16.98 17.36 5.89
N ILE A 20 -16.05 16.41 5.97
CA ILE A 20 -16.06 15.43 7.05
C ILE A 20 -15.75 16.19 8.35
N ASP A 21 -16.57 15.98 9.37
CA ASP A 21 -16.27 16.45 10.72
C ASP A 21 -15.11 15.63 11.31
N GLN A 22 -13.89 16.12 11.08
CA GLN A 22 -12.65 15.46 11.50
C GLN A 22 -12.51 15.33 13.03
N SER A 23 -13.36 16.01 13.83
CA SER A 23 -13.38 15.86 15.28
C SER A 23 -14.17 14.64 15.75
N ARG A 24 -15.02 14.09 14.87
CA ARG A 24 -15.91 12.96 15.16
C ARG A 24 -15.65 11.74 14.29
N PHE A 25 -15.06 11.94 13.12
CA PHE A 25 -14.87 10.90 12.13
C PHE A 25 -13.43 10.83 11.64
N ALA A 26 -12.98 9.60 11.42
CA ALA A 26 -11.74 9.27 10.75
C ALA A 26 -12.02 8.68 9.36
N GLN A 27 -10.99 8.66 8.53
CA GLN A 27 -11.02 8.08 7.20
C GLN A 27 -10.19 6.80 7.19
N VAL A 28 -10.75 5.70 6.73
CA VAL A 28 -10.07 4.40 6.71
C VAL A 28 -10.18 3.72 5.35
N ARG A 29 -9.08 3.10 4.93
CA ARG A 29 -9.03 2.14 3.83
C ARG A 29 -8.58 0.81 4.38
N LEU A 30 -9.30 -0.25 4.07
CA LEU A 30 -8.92 -1.60 4.45
C LEU A 30 -8.05 -2.23 3.37
N VAL A 31 -6.97 -2.88 3.78
CA VAL A 31 -6.08 -3.65 2.92
C VAL A 31 -6.10 -5.09 3.43
N TYR A 32 -6.85 -5.95 2.74
CA TYR A 32 -6.93 -7.38 3.05
C TYR A 32 -5.77 -8.13 2.42
N ASP A 33 -4.72 -8.32 3.20
CA ASP A 33 -3.44 -8.82 2.74
C ASP A 33 -3.03 -10.03 3.56
N LEU A 34 -3.65 -11.18 3.34
CA LEU A 34 -3.23 -12.39 4.05
C LEU A 34 -1.99 -13.03 3.41
N PRO A 35 -1.08 -13.61 4.22
CA PRO A 35 0.17 -14.24 3.78
C PRO A 35 -0.01 -15.58 3.04
N LEU A 36 -1.22 -15.88 2.52
CA LEU A 36 -1.71 -17.22 2.16
C LEU A 36 -0.68 -18.13 1.47
N VAL A 37 -0.26 -19.15 2.21
CA VAL A 37 0.23 -20.41 1.66
C VAL A 37 -0.98 -21.14 1.09
N THR A 38 -1.04 -21.29 -0.25
CA THR A 38 -2.00 -22.09 -1.04
C THR A 38 -3.44 -21.56 -1.24
N SER A 39 -3.65 -20.97 -2.43
CA SER A 39 -4.74 -21.22 -3.40
C SER A 39 -6.22 -20.97 -3.09
N SER A 40 -6.62 -20.24 -2.04
CA SER A 40 -7.97 -19.64 -2.05
C SER A 40 -7.86 -18.17 -2.43
N SER A 41 -8.40 -17.80 -3.59
CA SER A 41 -8.65 -16.40 -3.92
C SER A 41 -9.39 -15.76 -2.75
N SER A 42 -8.98 -14.55 -2.36
CA SER A 42 -9.74 -13.72 -1.43
C SER A 42 -11.12 -13.46 -2.04
N ASN A 43 -12.09 -14.33 -1.74
CA ASN A 43 -13.45 -14.25 -2.27
C ASN A 43 -14.30 -13.27 -1.44
N VAL A 44 -13.68 -12.23 -0.89
CA VAL A 44 -14.36 -11.19 -0.13
C VAL A 44 -15.26 -10.43 -1.09
N ALA A 45 -16.55 -10.34 -0.80
CA ALA A 45 -17.51 -9.58 -1.63
C ALA A 45 -18.33 -8.58 -0.82
N TRP A 46 -18.24 -8.67 0.50
CA TRP A 46 -19.01 -7.87 1.43
C TRP A 46 -18.06 -7.29 2.46
N LEU A 47 -18.16 -5.98 2.64
CA LEU A 47 -17.50 -5.24 3.70
C LEU A 47 -18.57 -4.67 4.62
N VAL A 48 -18.47 -5.01 5.89
CA VAL A 48 -19.37 -4.55 6.95
C VAL A 48 -18.54 -3.80 7.96
N TYR A 49 -18.94 -2.58 8.29
CA TYR A 49 -18.39 -1.83 9.43
C TYR A 49 -19.49 -1.57 10.43
N ASN A 50 -19.24 -1.81 11.72
CA ASN A 50 -20.20 -1.50 12.80
C ASN A 50 -21.60 -2.11 12.60
N GLY A 51 -21.67 -3.25 11.92
CA GLY A 51 -22.93 -3.93 11.57
C GLY A 51 -23.56 -3.48 10.24
N ASP A 52 -23.12 -2.35 9.69
CA ASP A 52 -23.63 -1.79 8.44
C ASP A 52 -22.83 -2.29 7.22
N THR A 53 -23.54 -2.77 6.20
CA THR A 53 -22.90 -3.17 4.93
C THR A 53 -22.53 -1.94 4.12
N VAL A 54 -21.23 -1.64 4.03
CA VAL A 54 -20.72 -0.46 3.31
C VAL A 54 -20.28 -0.76 1.88
N SER A 55 -20.05 -2.03 1.55
CA SER A 55 -19.77 -2.46 0.18
C SER A 55 -20.28 -3.88 -0.04
N ARG A 56 -20.89 -4.11 -1.20
CA ARG A 56 -21.40 -5.42 -1.63
C ARG A 56 -21.34 -5.52 -3.14
N VAL A 57 -20.69 -6.56 -3.66
CA VAL A 57 -20.75 -6.90 -5.10
C VAL A 57 -20.95 -8.41 -5.30
N SER A 58 -21.37 -8.81 -6.50
CA SER A 58 -21.59 -10.21 -6.88
C SER A 58 -20.30 -10.95 -7.31
N THR A 59 -19.17 -10.24 -7.31
CA THR A 59 -17.83 -10.76 -7.62
C THR A 59 -16.90 -10.48 -6.44
N PRO A 60 -15.70 -11.05 -6.37
CA PRO A 60 -14.74 -10.65 -5.34
C PRO A 60 -14.41 -9.16 -5.46
N LEU A 61 -14.66 -8.40 -4.39
CA LEU A 61 -13.97 -7.13 -4.13
C LEU A 61 -12.48 -7.50 -4.03
N GLY A 62 -11.56 -6.72 -4.60
CA GLY A 62 -10.11 -7.03 -4.58
C GLY A 62 -9.50 -7.11 -3.17
N SER A 63 -8.20 -6.84 -3.00
CA SER A 63 -7.59 -6.84 -1.66
C SER A 63 -7.62 -5.48 -0.96
N ILE A 64 -8.23 -4.45 -1.56
CA ILE A 64 -8.18 -3.06 -1.07
C ILE A 64 -9.58 -2.45 -1.14
N PHE A 65 -10.02 -1.82 -0.05
CA PHE A 65 -11.37 -1.28 0.09
C PHE A 65 -11.36 0.12 0.71
N PRO A 66 -11.83 1.16 0.00
CA PRO A 66 -12.27 1.12 -1.39
C PRO A 66 -11.09 0.93 -2.36
N ASN A 67 -11.33 0.22 -3.48
CA ASN A 67 -10.31 -0.06 -4.50
C ASN A 67 -10.15 1.12 -5.49
N SER A 68 -9.82 2.30 -4.97
CA SER A 68 -9.56 3.50 -5.76
C SER A 68 -8.45 4.30 -5.10
N ALA A 69 -7.60 4.94 -5.93
CA ALA A 69 -6.70 5.98 -5.45
C ALA A 69 -7.51 7.07 -4.72
N ALA A 70 -6.97 7.57 -3.61
CA ALA A 70 -7.54 8.62 -2.76
C ALA A 70 -8.97 8.43 -2.22
N LYS A 71 -9.52 7.21 -2.14
CA LYS A 71 -10.82 6.95 -1.48
C LYS A 71 -10.65 6.27 -0.12
N TYR A 72 -11.51 6.67 0.81
CA TYR A 72 -11.61 6.12 2.16
C TYR A 72 -13.08 5.95 2.55
N HIS A 73 -13.34 5.02 3.44
CA HIS A 73 -14.58 4.95 4.21
C HIS A 73 -14.50 5.93 5.38
N VAL A 74 -15.63 6.52 5.75
CA VAL A 74 -15.72 7.42 6.90
C VAL A 74 -16.33 6.65 8.06
N LEU A 75 -15.60 6.55 9.17
CA LEU A 75 -16.02 5.83 10.38
C LEU A 75 -15.86 6.74 11.60
N PRO A 76 -16.66 6.55 12.66
CA PRO A 76 -16.50 7.32 13.89
C PRO A 76 -15.12 7.07 14.51
N ILE A 77 -14.56 8.13 15.12
CA ILE A 77 -13.38 8.02 15.98
C ILE A 77 -13.71 7.12 17.17
N GLY A 78 -12.74 6.29 17.58
CA GLY A 78 -12.90 5.26 18.60
C GLY A 78 -12.90 3.84 18.01
N THR A 79 -13.49 2.90 18.73
CA THR A 79 -13.53 1.50 18.32
C THR A 79 -14.53 1.28 17.19
N SER A 80 -14.09 0.67 16.10
CA SER A 80 -14.93 0.18 15.01
C SER A 80 -14.76 -1.33 14.84
N SER A 81 -15.86 -2.02 14.52
CA SER A 81 -15.84 -3.42 14.09
C SER A 81 -15.82 -3.52 12.58
N VAL A 82 -15.18 -4.57 12.06
CA VAL A 82 -15.12 -4.88 10.64
C VAL A 82 -15.37 -6.35 10.42
N LYS A 83 -16.18 -6.66 9.40
CA LYS A 83 -16.37 -8.02 8.91
C LYS A 83 -16.23 -8.09 7.41
N LEU A 84 -15.55 -9.14 6.96
CA LEU A 84 -15.43 -9.50 5.56
C LEU A 84 -16.15 -10.82 5.33
N LEU A 85 -17.02 -10.86 4.31
CA LEU A 85 -17.82 -12.06 3.99
C LEU A 85 -17.59 -12.51 2.55
N LYS A 86 -17.69 -13.82 2.32
CA LYS A 86 -17.58 -14.43 1.00
C LYS A 86 -18.75 -14.09 0.06
N VAL A 87 -18.49 -14.07 -1.25
CA VAL A 87 -19.50 -13.82 -2.31
C VAL A 87 -20.75 -14.69 -2.16
N THR A 88 -20.60 -16.01 -2.13
CA THR A 88 -21.71 -16.96 -2.33
C THR A 88 -22.35 -17.42 -1.01
N THR A 89 -21.53 -17.81 -0.03
CA THR A 89 -22.00 -18.40 1.23
C THR A 89 -22.23 -17.38 2.33
N ARG A 90 -21.66 -16.18 2.20
CA ARG A 90 -21.54 -15.17 3.27
C ARG A 90 -20.80 -15.66 4.51
N ASP A 91 -19.98 -16.71 4.36
CA ASP A 91 -19.09 -17.12 5.45
C ASP A 91 -18.16 -15.96 5.80
N VAL A 92 -17.93 -15.79 7.09
CA VAL A 92 -16.97 -14.83 7.63
C VAL A 92 -15.56 -15.25 7.22
N THR A 93 -14.83 -14.35 6.55
CA THR A 93 -13.40 -14.51 6.27
C THR A 93 -12.54 -13.74 7.27
N TYR A 94 -13.11 -12.68 7.85
CA TYR A 94 -12.49 -11.88 8.89
C TYR A 94 -13.59 -11.24 9.74
N ASP A 95 -13.40 -11.26 11.06
CA ASP A 95 -14.22 -10.54 12.04
C ASP A 95 -13.26 -9.98 13.09
N GLY A 96 -13.20 -8.66 13.17
CA GLY A 96 -12.19 -7.98 13.98
C GLY A 96 -12.65 -6.60 14.42
N THR A 97 -11.84 -6.00 15.28
CA THR A 97 -12.04 -4.62 15.75
C THR A 97 -10.72 -3.86 15.66
N PHE A 98 -10.82 -2.55 15.50
CA PHE A 98 -9.69 -1.64 15.54
C PHE A 98 -10.11 -0.28 16.10
N ASN A 99 -9.13 0.47 16.59
CA ASN A 99 -9.34 1.82 17.08
C ASN A 99 -8.90 2.83 16.02
N LEU A 100 -9.72 3.86 15.83
CA LEU A 100 -9.45 4.98 14.94
C LEU A 100 -9.26 6.25 15.75
N GLU A 101 -8.17 6.95 15.48
CA GLU A 101 -7.98 8.34 15.88
C GLU A 101 -8.30 9.26 14.70
N ALA A 102 -8.37 10.57 14.96
CA ALA A 102 -8.57 11.56 13.89
C ALA A 102 -7.51 11.42 12.79
N GLY A 103 -7.92 11.57 11.54
CA GLY A 103 -7.04 11.52 10.37
C GLY A 103 -7.40 10.43 9.36
N ARG A 104 -6.41 10.05 8.54
CA ARG A 104 -6.52 9.02 7.51
C ARG A 104 -5.67 7.81 7.86
N TRP A 105 -6.22 6.63 7.58
CA TRP A 105 -5.61 5.36 7.97
C TRP A 105 -5.74 4.31 6.87
N SER A 106 -4.69 3.50 6.72
CA SER A 106 -4.75 2.22 6.04
C SER A 106 -4.72 1.10 7.09
N ALA A 107 -5.77 0.28 7.13
CA ALA A 107 -5.93 -0.84 8.05
C ALA A 107 -5.56 -2.15 7.34
N PHE A 108 -4.41 -2.72 7.67
CA PHE A 108 -3.89 -3.95 7.05
C PHE A 108 -4.36 -5.18 7.81
N VAL A 109 -5.24 -5.99 7.21
CA VAL A 109 -5.61 -7.31 7.70
C VAL A 109 -4.57 -8.31 7.19
N TYR A 110 -3.64 -8.68 8.06
CA TYR A 110 -2.51 -9.56 7.76
C TYR A 110 -2.64 -10.94 8.39
N ASN A 111 -3.47 -11.07 9.43
CA ASN A 111 -3.83 -12.32 10.09
C ASN A 111 -5.32 -12.25 10.44
N THR A 112 -6.07 -13.32 10.19
CA THR A 112 -7.51 -13.34 10.42
C THR A 112 -7.89 -13.38 11.91
N SER A 113 -6.93 -13.66 12.78
CA SER A 113 -7.14 -13.76 14.23
C SER A 113 -6.62 -12.55 15.01
N GLU A 114 -6.01 -11.58 14.32
CA GLU A 114 -5.43 -10.39 14.92
C GLU A 114 -6.19 -9.13 14.49
N PRO A 115 -6.16 -8.06 15.31
CA PRO A 115 -6.57 -6.73 14.85
C PRO A 115 -5.76 -6.30 13.61
N PRO A 116 -6.34 -5.47 12.73
CA PRO A 116 -5.59 -4.88 11.63
C PRO A 116 -4.44 -4.02 12.15
N ILE A 117 -3.33 -4.03 11.43
CA ILE A 117 -2.25 -3.06 11.65
C ILE A 117 -2.67 -1.72 11.05
N MET A 118 -2.65 -0.68 11.88
CA MET A 118 -3.09 0.66 11.51
C MET A 118 -1.89 1.50 11.09
N VAL A 119 -1.87 1.93 9.82
CA VAL A 119 -0.85 2.84 9.28
C VAL A 119 -1.48 4.19 9.00
N GLN A 120 -1.00 5.24 9.66
CA GLN A 120 -1.50 6.59 9.42
C GLN A 120 -1.01 7.13 8.07
N GLU A 121 -1.95 7.63 7.28
CA GLU A 121 -1.67 8.29 6.00
C GLU A 121 -1.56 9.80 6.20
N PRO A 122 -0.72 10.48 5.42
CA PRO A 122 -0.62 11.93 5.49
C PRO A 122 -1.91 12.59 5.01
N GLU A 123 -2.20 13.77 5.56
CA GLU A 123 -3.30 14.60 5.08
C GLU A 123 -3.00 15.17 3.69
N VAL A 124 -1.74 15.47 3.40
CA VAL A 124 -1.32 15.88 2.06
C VAL A 124 -0.24 14.93 1.60
N TYR A 125 -0.51 14.24 0.48
CA TYR A 125 0.48 13.37 -0.14
C TYR A 125 1.62 14.18 -0.73
N GLN A 126 2.80 13.56 -0.83
CA GLN A 126 3.96 14.21 -1.41
C GLN A 126 3.68 14.57 -2.87
N THR A 127 3.98 15.81 -3.23
CA THR A 127 3.89 16.31 -4.60
C THR A 127 5.25 16.84 -5.01
N GLY A 128 5.63 16.62 -6.27
CA GLY A 128 6.83 17.20 -6.86
C GLY A 128 6.46 18.15 -8.00
N ASP A 129 7.46 18.83 -8.55
CA ASP A 129 7.29 19.63 -9.76
C ASP A 129 6.95 18.69 -10.95
N PRO A 130 5.75 18.80 -11.54
CA PRO A 130 5.32 17.92 -12.61
C PRO A 130 6.16 18.09 -13.89
N TRP A 131 6.97 19.13 -14.02
CA TRP A 131 7.82 19.41 -15.17
C TRP A 131 9.30 19.11 -14.91
N ALA A 132 9.81 19.44 -13.72
CA ALA A 132 11.21 19.22 -13.36
C ALA A 132 11.49 17.83 -12.76
N ASP A 133 10.56 17.28 -12.00
CA ASP A 133 10.81 16.05 -11.26
C ASP A 133 10.61 14.80 -12.09
N THR A 134 11.28 13.72 -11.68
CA THR A 134 11.19 12.41 -12.33
C THR A 134 11.08 11.35 -11.25
N VAL A 135 10.30 11.66 -10.22
CA VAL A 135 10.18 10.83 -9.02
C VAL A 135 8.76 10.30 -8.91
N CYS A 136 8.63 9.10 -8.37
CA CYS A 136 7.45 8.71 -7.61
C CYS A 136 7.81 8.76 -6.11
N TYR A 137 6.83 8.58 -5.26
CA TYR A 137 7.04 8.52 -3.81
C TYR A 137 6.65 7.13 -3.31
N ILE A 138 7.52 6.49 -2.54
CA ILE A 138 7.31 5.13 -2.05
C ILE A 138 7.32 5.14 -0.53
N ARG A 139 6.25 4.60 0.06
CA ARG A 139 6.21 4.18 1.46
C ARG A 139 6.31 2.66 1.51
N PHE A 140 7.14 2.16 2.41
CA PHE A 140 7.29 0.73 2.69
C PHE A 140 6.59 0.35 4.00
N VAL A 141 5.79 -0.72 3.97
CA VAL A 141 5.13 -1.34 5.13
C VAL A 141 5.66 -2.77 5.30
N ASN A 142 6.12 -3.11 6.49
CA ASN A 142 6.66 -4.44 6.79
C ASN A 142 5.67 -5.25 7.64
N LEU A 143 5.12 -6.31 7.06
CA LEU A 143 4.20 -7.27 7.70
C LEU A 143 4.79 -8.69 7.68
N PHE A 144 6.07 -8.84 7.36
CA PHE A 144 6.67 -10.13 7.07
C PHE A 144 7.05 -10.89 8.33
N HIS A 145 6.91 -12.21 8.28
CA HIS A 145 7.22 -13.08 9.40
C HIS A 145 8.45 -13.95 9.12
N LYS A 146 9.25 -14.22 10.14
CA LYS A 146 10.34 -15.21 10.05
C LYS A 146 9.83 -16.65 10.09
N ALA A 147 8.70 -16.87 10.76
CA ALA A 147 7.98 -18.13 10.85
C ALA A 147 6.52 -17.83 11.27
N ASP A 148 5.65 -18.84 11.30
CA ASP A 148 4.26 -18.63 11.75
C ASP A 148 4.19 -17.92 13.11
N GLY A 149 3.45 -16.80 13.14
CA GLY A 149 3.30 -15.96 14.34
C GLY A 149 4.58 -15.29 14.84
N THR A 150 5.70 -15.41 14.13
CA THR A 150 6.99 -14.83 14.54
C THR A 150 7.36 -13.67 13.61
N PRO A 151 7.19 -12.42 14.06
CA PRO A 151 7.59 -11.23 13.31
C PRO A 151 9.04 -11.29 12.81
N MET A 152 9.27 -10.89 11.56
CA MET A 152 10.60 -10.51 11.11
C MET A 152 10.87 -9.10 11.63
N GLY A 153 12.07 -8.82 12.15
CA GLY A 153 12.45 -7.49 12.64
C GLY A 153 12.48 -6.42 11.53
N LYS A 154 13.43 -5.50 11.61
CA LYS A 154 13.52 -4.42 10.63
C LYS A 154 13.92 -4.94 9.25
N LEU A 155 13.23 -4.45 8.22
CA LEU A 155 13.51 -4.78 6.82
C LEU A 155 13.78 -3.52 6.01
N TYR A 156 14.61 -3.67 4.97
CA TYR A 156 15.06 -2.60 4.10
C TYR A 156 14.63 -2.89 2.66
N LEU A 157 13.82 -2.00 2.11
CA LEU A 157 13.37 -2.04 0.72
C LEU A 157 14.41 -1.35 -0.18
N LYS A 158 14.81 -2.04 -1.25
CA LYS A 158 15.69 -1.50 -2.29
C LYS A 158 15.14 -1.75 -3.68
N GLY A 159 15.29 -0.77 -4.57
CA GLY A 159 15.07 -0.93 -6.00
C GLY A 159 16.31 -1.53 -6.65
N LYS A 160 16.15 -2.61 -7.41
CA LYS A 160 17.22 -3.21 -8.23
C LYS A 160 17.08 -2.68 -9.65
N ARG A 161 18.11 -2.02 -10.15
CA ARG A 161 18.13 -1.47 -11.51
C ARG A 161 19.32 -2.02 -12.29
N THR A 162 19.08 -2.48 -13.51
CA THR A 162 20.12 -2.92 -14.44
C THR A 162 20.21 -1.94 -15.62
N ILE A 163 21.34 -1.24 -15.76
CA ILE A 163 21.61 -0.35 -16.90
C ILE A 163 22.93 -0.78 -17.52
N ASN A 164 22.95 -1.03 -18.83
CA ASN A 164 24.16 -1.45 -19.56
C ASN A 164 24.87 -2.63 -18.86
N ASN A 165 24.11 -3.64 -18.43
CA ASN A 165 24.57 -4.81 -17.67
C ASN A 165 25.18 -4.53 -16.29
N VAL A 166 25.09 -3.29 -15.78
CA VAL A 166 25.48 -2.94 -14.41
C VAL A 166 24.27 -2.98 -13.50
N VAL A 167 24.33 -3.79 -12.46
CA VAL A 167 23.28 -3.89 -11.43
C VAL A 167 23.59 -2.93 -10.30
N THR A 168 22.62 -2.07 -9.97
CA THR A 168 22.66 -1.15 -8.84
C THR A 168 21.47 -1.39 -7.93
N TYR A 169 21.72 -1.42 -6.63
CA TYR A 169 20.67 -1.38 -5.61
C TYR A 169 20.53 0.05 -5.11
N ILE A 170 19.30 0.56 -5.16
CA ILE A 170 18.94 1.91 -4.74
C ILE A 170 18.17 1.76 -3.44
N ASP A 171 18.71 2.32 -2.36
CA ASP A 171 18.02 2.35 -1.07
C ASP A 171 16.75 3.20 -1.17
N ILE A 172 15.65 2.68 -0.63
CA ILE A 172 14.35 3.36 -0.66
C ILE A 172 13.92 3.67 0.77
N ALA A 173 13.62 2.63 1.55
CA ALA A 173 13.03 2.80 2.87
C ALA A 173 13.29 1.59 3.77
N SER A 174 13.03 1.74 5.06
CA SER A 174 13.07 0.64 6.02
C SER A 174 11.94 0.77 7.02
N ALA A 175 11.42 -0.35 7.51
CA ALA A 175 10.37 -0.38 8.52
C ALA A 175 10.57 -1.56 9.48
N ASN A 176 10.30 -1.35 10.77
CA ASN A 176 10.13 -2.46 11.71
C ASN A 176 8.85 -3.23 11.38
N TYR A 177 8.69 -4.42 11.95
CA TYR A 177 7.45 -5.16 11.82
C TYR A 177 6.25 -4.35 12.30
N GLY A 178 5.18 -4.38 11.51
CA GLY A 178 3.93 -3.68 11.80
C GLY A 178 4.01 -2.17 11.66
N GLU A 179 5.12 -1.65 11.14
CA GLU A 179 5.32 -0.23 10.92
C GLU A 179 5.38 0.12 9.43
N ALA A 180 5.27 1.41 9.16
CA ALA A 180 5.47 2.01 7.87
C ALA A 180 6.58 3.06 7.94
N SER A 181 7.31 3.19 6.83
CA SER A 181 8.23 4.32 6.62
C SER A 181 7.47 5.57 6.17
N ASP A 182 8.20 6.69 6.12
CA ASP A 182 7.74 7.87 5.38
C ASP A 182 7.69 7.62 3.87
N TYR A 183 7.03 8.53 3.15
CA TYR A 183 7.11 8.56 1.70
C TYR A 183 8.47 9.08 1.25
N VAL A 184 9.24 8.22 0.61
CA VAL A 184 10.58 8.56 0.10
C VAL A 184 10.53 8.76 -1.42
N PRO A 185 11.13 9.84 -1.96
CA PRO A 185 11.23 10.03 -3.39
C PRO A 185 12.11 8.96 -4.02
N TYR A 186 11.57 8.26 -5.03
CA TYR A 186 12.30 7.30 -5.84
C TYR A 186 12.45 7.81 -7.26
N LYS A 187 13.70 8.01 -7.70
CA LYS A 187 14.01 8.54 -9.03
C LYS A 187 13.77 7.46 -10.09
N LEU A 188 12.83 7.76 -10.99
CA LEU A 188 12.48 6.94 -12.13
C LEU A 188 13.48 7.11 -13.27
N TYR A 189 13.79 6.01 -13.96
CA TYR A 189 14.69 5.99 -15.10
C TYR A 189 13.95 6.30 -16.40
N ARG A 190 14.11 7.53 -16.87
CA ARG A 190 13.46 8.07 -18.09
C ARG A 190 14.12 7.69 -19.41
N GLN A 191 15.11 6.79 -19.41
CA GLN A 191 15.82 6.34 -20.62
C GLN A 191 16.29 7.48 -21.55
N GLY A 192 16.76 8.60 -20.99
CA GLY A 192 17.26 9.75 -21.75
C GLY A 192 16.21 10.76 -22.24
N ILE A 193 14.92 10.54 -21.97
CA ILE A 193 13.84 11.46 -22.39
C ILE A 193 13.90 12.77 -21.60
N LYS A 194 13.99 13.91 -22.30
CA LYS A 194 14.18 15.25 -21.69
C LYS A 194 12.94 15.74 -20.93
N VAL A 195 11.75 15.63 -21.54
CA VAL A 195 10.46 15.95 -20.93
C VAL A 195 9.66 14.66 -20.84
N TRP A 196 9.38 14.21 -19.62
CA TRP A 196 8.83 12.89 -19.37
C TRP A 196 7.70 12.95 -18.35
N SER A 197 6.53 12.44 -18.76
CA SER A 197 5.32 12.22 -17.95
C SER A 197 5.03 10.72 -17.76
N GLY A 198 6.01 9.87 -18.03
CA GLY A 198 5.79 8.43 -18.20
C GLY A 198 5.85 7.60 -16.94
N THR A 199 5.82 6.29 -17.19
CA THR A 199 5.90 5.21 -16.21
C THR A 199 7.20 4.44 -16.44
N GLU A 200 7.98 4.18 -15.39
CA GLU A 200 9.04 3.17 -15.46
C GLU A 200 8.38 1.80 -15.19
N SER A 201 8.43 0.92 -16.17
CA SER A 201 7.88 -0.44 -16.10
C SER A 201 8.99 -1.46 -15.83
N SER A 202 8.58 -2.67 -15.42
CA SER A 202 9.50 -3.78 -15.16
C SER A 202 10.52 -3.49 -14.05
N LEU A 203 10.12 -2.67 -13.09
CA LEU A 203 10.87 -2.43 -11.86
C LEU A 203 11.02 -3.74 -11.08
N VAL A 204 12.17 -3.87 -10.42
CA VAL A 204 12.46 -4.97 -9.52
C VAL A 204 12.72 -4.41 -8.13
N PHE A 205 11.99 -4.91 -7.14
CA PHE A 205 12.21 -4.57 -5.73
C PHE A 205 12.75 -5.76 -4.97
N THR A 206 13.60 -5.47 -4.00
CA THR A 206 14.33 -6.45 -3.20
C THR A 206 14.29 -6.03 -1.75
N VAL A 207 14.40 -7.00 -0.84
CA VAL A 207 14.28 -6.77 0.60
C VAL A 207 15.52 -7.34 1.29
N PHE A 208 16.07 -6.58 2.23
CA PHE A 208 17.26 -6.92 3.00
C PHE A 208 16.95 -6.90 4.49
N ASP A 209 17.64 -7.75 5.24
CA ASP A 209 17.61 -7.74 6.71
C ASP A 209 18.56 -6.68 7.29
N GLU A 210 18.58 -6.57 8.63
CA GLU A 210 19.44 -5.64 9.37
C GLU A 210 20.94 -5.89 9.19
N ASN A 211 21.33 -7.09 8.77
CA ASN A 211 22.72 -7.43 8.48
C ASN A 211 23.12 -7.08 7.04
N GLY A 212 22.22 -6.46 6.27
CA GLY A 212 22.46 -6.16 4.85
C GLY A 212 22.44 -7.41 3.96
N THR A 213 21.86 -8.52 4.44
CA THR A 213 21.68 -9.73 3.65
C THR A 213 20.35 -9.68 2.92
N GLN A 214 20.37 -9.84 1.59
CA GLN A 214 19.13 -9.93 0.82
C GLN A 214 18.35 -11.18 1.25
N LEU A 215 17.06 -11.02 1.49
CA LEU A 215 16.20 -12.15 1.81
C LEU A 215 16.24 -13.18 0.67
N GLN A 216 16.29 -14.46 1.07
CA GLN A 216 16.34 -15.57 0.13
C GLN A 216 15.12 -16.46 0.30
N TYR A 217 14.55 -16.86 -0.82
CA TYR A 217 13.42 -17.78 -0.87
C TYR A 217 13.79 -19.00 -1.70
N TYR A 218 13.15 -20.13 -1.43
CA TYR A 218 13.27 -21.33 -2.23
C TYR A 218 12.68 -21.09 -3.62
N LYS A 219 13.53 -21.11 -4.65
CA LYS A 219 13.11 -21.08 -6.06
C LYS A 219 12.68 -22.46 -6.55
N THR A 220 13.26 -23.49 -5.94
CA THR A 220 12.95 -24.90 -6.14
C THR A 220 12.94 -25.59 -4.78
N ALA A 221 12.55 -26.87 -4.72
CA ALA A 221 12.50 -27.64 -3.48
C ALA A 221 13.82 -27.67 -2.68
N THR A 222 14.96 -27.49 -3.34
CA THR A 222 16.29 -27.64 -2.73
C THR A 222 17.16 -26.38 -2.83
N THR A 223 16.81 -25.43 -3.71
CA THR A 223 17.66 -24.26 -3.99
C THR A 223 16.99 -22.97 -3.55
N LYS A 224 17.67 -22.24 -2.65
CA LYS A 224 17.33 -20.85 -2.35
C LYS A 224 17.99 -19.90 -3.34
N GLY A 225 17.33 -18.78 -3.59
CA GLY A 225 17.90 -17.66 -4.35
C GLY A 225 17.39 -16.33 -3.82
N PRO A 226 17.97 -15.21 -4.28
CA PRO A 226 17.55 -13.87 -3.86
C PRO A 226 16.07 -13.65 -4.18
N TYR A 227 15.34 -13.08 -3.22
CA TYR A 227 13.97 -12.63 -3.43
C TYR A 227 13.96 -11.35 -4.26
N GLU A 228 13.18 -11.38 -5.35
CA GLU A 228 13.02 -10.27 -6.28
C GLU A 228 11.55 -10.16 -6.66
N ALA A 229 10.92 -9.04 -6.28
CA ALA A 229 9.59 -8.68 -6.70
C ALA A 229 9.67 -7.99 -8.07
N THR A 230 9.40 -8.72 -9.14
CA THR A 230 9.57 -8.25 -10.53
C THR A 230 8.26 -7.78 -11.16
N GLY A 231 8.35 -6.96 -12.21
CA GLY A 231 7.20 -6.61 -13.05
C GLY A 231 6.34 -5.47 -12.51
N MET A 232 6.85 -4.73 -11.52
CA MET A 232 6.16 -3.55 -11.00
C MET A 232 6.36 -2.36 -11.92
N SER A 233 5.39 -1.44 -11.91
CA SER A 233 5.42 -0.22 -12.70
C SER A 233 5.06 0.97 -11.83
N MET A 234 5.82 2.07 -11.98
CA MET A 234 5.62 3.29 -11.21
C MET A 234 5.62 4.51 -12.12
N ALA A 235 4.58 5.33 -11.94
CA ALA A 235 4.37 6.56 -12.68
C ALA A 235 4.94 7.76 -11.92
N LYS A 236 5.43 8.74 -12.67
CA LYS A 236 5.90 10.00 -12.12
C LYS A 236 4.78 10.72 -11.35
N GLY A 237 5.14 11.32 -10.21
CA GLY A 237 4.24 12.12 -9.37
C GLY A 237 3.21 11.31 -8.59
N VAL A 238 3.26 9.97 -8.66
CA VAL A 238 2.35 9.08 -7.96
C VAL A 238 2.98 8.62 -6.64
N ASN A 239 2.15 8.54 -5.60
CA ASN A 239 2.52 7.98 -4.31
C ASN A 239 2.10 6.51 -4.28
N TYR A 240 2.99 5.64 -3.80
CA TYR A 240 2.80 4.20 -3.72
C TYR A 240 3.03 3.71 -2.30
N ILE A 241 2.22 2.75 -1.88
CA ILE A 241 2.52 1.91 -0.70
C ILE A 241 2.93 0.55 -1.20
N LEU A 242 4.18 0.20 -0.90
CA LEU A 242 4.72 -1.14 -1.06
C LEU A 242 4.62 -1.83 0.30
N HIS A 243 3.91 -2.95 0.35
CA HIS A 243 3.75 -3.72 1.56
C HIS A 243 4.28 -5.13 1.34
N PHE A 244 5.13 -5.56 2.26
CA PHE A 244 5.75 -6.87 2.22
C PHE A 244 5.20 -7.75 3.33
N ASN A 245 4.57 -8.84 2.92
CA ASN A 245 3.89 -9.76 3.80
C ASN A 245 4.20 -11.19 3.38
N GLY A 246 3.78 -12.14 4.20
CA GLY A 246 4.15 -13.52 4.08
C GLY A 246 4.97 -14.02 5.26
N LYS A 247 5.65 -15.14 5.03
CA LYS A 247 6.58 -15.74 5.96
C LYS A 247 7.73 -16.43 5.27
N ASP A 248 8.88 -16.47 5.95
CA ASP A 248 9.94 -17.42 5.61
C ASP A 248 9.55 -18.84 6.04
N GLY A 249 10.24 -19.84 5.49
CA GLY A 249 9.95 -21.23 5.77
C GLY A 249 10.68 -22.17 4.82
N THR A 250 10.15 -23.38 4.69
CA THR A 250 10.58 -24.37 3.70
C THR A 250 9.98 -24.06 2.33
N TYR A 251 10.43 -24.74 1.26
CA TYR A 251 9.84 -24.57 -0.07
C TYR A 251 8.31 -24.71 -0.11
N ALA A 252 7.74 -25.63 0.68
CA ALA A 252 6.30 -25.87 0.72
C ALA A 252 5.53 -24.89 1.62
N THR A 253 6.21 -24.16 2.50
CA THR A 253 5.57 -23.35 3.56
C THR A 253 5.87 -21.87 3.46
N GLN A 254 6.93 -21.48 2.77
CA GLN A 254 7.25 -20.08 2.55
C GLN A 254 6.13 -19.38 1.75
N ALA A 255 5.96 -18.10 2.01
CA ALA A 255 5.14 -17.23 1.19
C ALA A 255 5.80 -15.85 1.21
N TYR A 256 6.32 -15.38 0.08
CA TYR A 256 6.93 -14.05 -0.01
C TYR A 256 6.08 -13.20 -0.94
N ARG A 257 5.50 -12.12 -0.42
CA ARG A 257 4.57 -11.30 -1.20
C ARG A 257 4.85 -9.83 -1.00
N MET A 258 5.42 -9.21 -2.03
CA MET A 258 5.44 -7.76 -2.19
C MET A 258 4.26 -7.36 -3.07
N SER A 259 3.42 -6.49 -2.54
CA SER A 259 2.27 -5.94 -3.24
C SER A 259 2.38 -4.42 -3.23
N GLN A 260 1.74 -3.76 -4.21
CA GLN A 260 1.72 -2.30 -4.30
C GLN A 260 0.32 -1.77 -4.56
N PHE A 261 0.05 -0.55 -4.09
CA PHE A 261 -1.11 0.23 -4.51
C PHE A 261 -0.84 1.73 -4.50
N GLN A 262 -1.64 2.46 -5.28
CA GLN A 262 -1.51 3.90 -5.49
C GLN A 262 -2.35 4.69 -4.49
N VAL A 263 -1.81 5.81 -4.04
CA VAL A 263 -2.36 6.62 -2.94
C VAL A 263 -2.15 8.11 -3.18
N ASN A 264 -2.85 8.68 -4.14
CA ASN A 264 -2.69 10.09 -4.51
C ASN A 264 -4.01 10.66 -5.01
#